data_AF-A0A382FI26-F1
#
_entry.id   AF-A0A382FI26-F1
#
_cell.length_a   1.000
_cell.length_b   1.000
_cell.length_c   1.000
_cell.angle_alpha   90.00
_cell.angle_beta   90.00
_cell.angle_gamma   90.00
#
_symmetry.space_group_name_H-M   'P 1'
#
loop_
_entity.id
_entity.type
_entity.pdbx_description
1 polymer ?
#
loop_
_entity_poly.entity_id
_entity_poly.type
_entity_poly.pdbx_seq_one_letter_code
_entity_poly.pdbx_strand_id
1 'polypeptide(L)'
;MEEMSAILGHLPVQILTLDSFPEIGDIPETGETLKENAFIKAETVHKLTGLASLADDTGLEVDALGGAPGVYSARYAGKNATFDDNCMKMLKELEGIPMGERTARFRTVISFVRSEEKLWTESVVEGVILDRK
;
A
#
# COMPACT_ATOMS: atom_id res chain seq x y z
N MET A 1 -7.99 4.95 -8.11
CA MET A 1 -8.13 4.92 -9.59
C MET A 1 -8.20 6.32 -10.18
N GLU A 2 -9.12 7.18 -9.71
CA GLU A 2 -9.21 8.58 -10.18
C GLU A 2 -7.88 9.33 -10.10
N GLU A 3 -7.12 9.16 -9.01
CA GLU A 3 -5.80 9.78 -8.82
C GLU A 3 -4.76 9.33 -9.87
N MET A 4 -4.63 8.02 -10.11
CA MET A 4 -3.68 7.50 -11.10
C MET A 4 -4.05 7.94 -12.51
N SER A 5 -5.34 7.93 -12.85
CA SER A 5 -5.82 8.44 -14.14
C SER A 5 -5.56 9.93 -14.30
N ALA A 6 -5.70 10.73 -13.24
CA ALA A 6 -5.39 12.15 -13.27
C ALA A 6 -3.89 12.42 -13.48
N ILE A 7 -3.02 11.65 -12.80
CA ILE A 7 -1.56 11.81 -12.90
C ILE A 7 -1.04 11.35 -14.26
N LEU A 8 -1.51 10.20 -14.74
CA LEU A 8 -0.96 9.55 -15.93
C LEU A 8 -1.73 9.87 -17.22
N GLY A 9 -2.89 10.52 -17.13
CA GLY A 9 -3.78 10.75 -18.28
C GLY A 9 -3.23 11.65 -19.39
N HIS A 10 -2.12 12.35 -19.13
CA HIS A 10 -1.40 13.14 -20.14
C HIS A 10 -0.47 12.29 -21.03
N LEU A 11 -0.21 11.03 -20.65
CA LEU A 11 0.62 10.12 -21.42
C LEU A 11 -0.20 9.54 -22.60
N PRO A 12 0.44 9.24 -23.74
CA PRO A 12 -0.23 8.65 -24.91
C PRO A 12 -0.45 7.13 -24.72
N VAL A 13 -1.08 6.74 -23.60
CA VAL A 13 -1.37 5.36 -23.24
C VAL A 13 -2.82 5.24 -22.77
N GLN A 14 -3.42 4.07 -22.98
CA GLN A 14 -4.70 3.75 -22.38
C GLN A 14 -4.47 3.14 -21.00
N ILE A 15 -5.08 3.72 -19.98
CA ILE A 15 -5.02 3.19 -18.61
C ILE A 15 -6.19 2.22 -18.44
N LEU A 16 -5.86 0.98 -18.09
CA LEU A 16 -6.82 -0.05 -17.70
C LEU A 16 -6.65 -0.34 -16.21
N THR A 17 -7.73 -0.75 -15.57
CA THR A 17 -7.73 -1.18 -14.16
C THR A 17 -8.14 -2.63 -14.05
N LEU A 18 -7.99 -3.21 -12.85
CA LEU A 18 -8.39 -4.60 -12.60
C LEU A 18 -9.88 -4.85 -12.88
N ASP A 19 -10.73 -3.82 -12.87
CA ASP A 19 -12.14 -3.92 -13.26
C ASP A 19 -12.31 -4.37 -14.73
N SER A 20 -11.31 -4.15 -15.58
CA SER A 20 -11.28 -4.63 -16.97
C SER A 20 -10.88 -6.10 -17.11
N PHE A 21 -10.42 -6.73 -16.01
CA PHE A 21 -9.89 -8.08 -15.97
C PHE A 21 -10.44 -8.86 -14.75
N PRO A 22 -11.76 -9.06 -14.65
CA PRO A 22 -12.39 -9.68 -13.48
C PRO A 22 -11.88 -11.10 -13.20
N GLU A 23 -11.33 -11.79 -14.20
CA GLU A 23 -10.71 -13.11 -14.09
C GLU A 23 -9.44 -13.15 -13.23
N ILE A 24 -8.78 -12.01 -13.00
CA ILE A 24 -7.58 -11.94 -12.16
C ILE A 24 -7.94 -12.17 -10.68
N GLY A 25 -9.11 -11.70 -10.24
CA GLY A 25 -9.55 -11.80 -8.85
C GLY A 25 -8.60 -11.11 -7.86
N ASP A 26 -8.64 -11.55 -6.60
CA ASP A 26 -7.76 -11.04 -5.55
C ASP A 26 -6.32 -11.56 -5.73
N ILE A 27 -5.35 -10.65 -5.72
CA ILE A 27 -3.93 -10.99 -5.78
C ILE A 27 -3.40 -11.14 -4.34
N PRO A 28 -2.93 -12.33 -3.92
CA PRO A 28 -2.41 -12.53 -2.57
C PRO A 28 -1.14 -11.70 -2.29
N GLU A 29 -1.17 -10.92 -1.21
CA GLU A 29 0.01 -10.20 -0.68
C GLU A 29 0.80 -11.10 0.27
N THR A 30 1.69 -11.92 -0.27
CA THR A 30 2.52 -12.86 0.50
C THR A 30 3.94 -12.35 0.78
N GLY A 31 4.26 -11.12 0.38
CA GLY A 31 5.56 -10.51 0.61
C GLY A 31 5.75 -10.09 2.06
N GLU A 32 7.00 -10.02 2.51
CA GLU A 32 7.38 -9.54 3.83
C GLU A 32 7.62 -8.02 3.83
N THR A 33 7.78 -7.43 2.64
CA THR A 33 8.00 -5.99 2.43
C THR A 33 6.97 -5.36 1.49
N LEU A 34 6.78 -4.04 1.61
CA LEU A 34 5.92 -3.28 0.69
C LEU A 34 6.36 -3.43 -0.76
N LYS A 35 7.68 -3.44 -0.98
CA LYS A 35 8.26 -3.63 -2.32
C LYS A 35 7.92 -4.99 -2.91
N GLU A 36 8.02 -6.06 -2.13
CA GLU A 36 7.64 -7.39 -2.59
C GLU A 36 6.16 -7.46 -2.92
N ASN A 37 5.28 -6.93 -2.08
CA ASN A 37 3.84 -6.88 -2.37
C ASN A 37 3.52 -6.06 -3.62
N ALA A 38 4.14 -4.89 -3.79
CA ALA A 38 3.99 -4.08 -4.99
C ALA A 38 4.42 -4.86 -6.24
N PHE A 39 5.54 -5.58 -6.21
CA PHE A 39 5.97 -6.42 -7.34
C PHE A 39 5.06 -7.63 -7.55
N ILE A 40 4.64 -8.34 -6.51
CA ILE A 40 3.70 -9.47 -6.61
C ILE A 40 2.45 -9.04 -7.37
N LYS A 41 1.89 -7.86 -7.04
CA LYS A 41 0.74 -7.29 -7.73
C LYS A 41 1.04 -7.01 -9.21
N ALA A 42 2.07 -6.22 -9.51
CA ALA A 42 2.38 -5.85 -10.90
C ALA A 42 2.77 -7.05 -11.77
N GLU A 43 3.56 -7.99 -11.24
CA GLU A 43 3.99 -9.19 -11.97
C GLU A 43 2.84 -10.14 -12.24
N THR A 44 1.91 -10.31 -11.30
CA THR A 44 0.72 -11.15 -11.49
C THR A 44 -0.13 -10.62 -12.64
N VAL A 45 -0.41 -9.32 -12.65
CA VAL A 45 -1.19 -8.67 -13.72
C VAL A 45 -0.44 -8.74 -15.05
N HIS A 46 0.86 -8.47 -15.06
CA HIS A 46 1.68 -8.57 -16.28
C HIS A 46 1.64 -10.00 -16.85
N LYS A 47 1.79 -11.02 -16.01
CA LYS A 47 1.80 -12.42 -16.42
C LYS A 47 0.46 -12.88 -17.01
N LEU A 48 -0.66 -12.38 -16.46
CA LEU A 48 -2.00 -12.79 -16.89
C LEU A 48 -2.47 -12.04 -18.14
N THR A 49 -2.08 -10.78 -18.30
CA THR A 49 -2.57 -9.91 -19.39
C THR A 49 -1.58 -9.72 -20.53
N GLY A 50 -0.28 -9.93 -20.29
CA GLY A 50 0.81 -9.55 -21.20
C GLY A 50 1.05 -8.04 -21.31
N LEU A 51 0.26 -7.21 -20.63
CA LEU A 51 0.35 -5.75 -20.67
C LEU A 51 1.35 -5.23 -19.64
N ALA A 52 1.94 -4.05 -19.90
CA ALA A 52 2.73 -3.37 -18.89
C ALA A 52 1.84 -3.07 -17.66
N SER A 53 2.34 -3.36 -16.47
CA SER A 53 1.56 -3.25 -15.23
C SER A 53 2.27 -2.38 -14.22
N LEU A 54 1.49 -1.56 -13.52
CA LEU A 54 1.92 -0.73 -12.42
C LEU A 54 1.09 -1.09 -11.19
N ALA A 55 1.73 -1.25 -10.04
CA ALA A 55 1.04 -1.47 -8.78
C ALA A 55 1.73 -0.71 -7.65
N ASP A 56 0.97 -0.32 -6.63
CA ASP A 56 1.48 0.29 -5.41
C ASP A 56 1.25 -0.60 -4.20
N ASP A 57 2.06 -0.43 -3.15
CA ASP A 57 1.79 -0.97 -1.82
C ASP A 57 2.13 0.10 -0.77
N THR A 58 1.19 0.36 0.13
CA THR A 58 1.31 1.43 1.13
C THR A 58 1.17 0.86 2.53
N GLY A 59 2.09 1.25 3.42
CA GLY A 59 2.06 0.92 4.83
C GLY A 59 2.21 2.16 5.72
N LEU A 60 1.62 2.09 6.91
CA LEU A 60 1.82 3.01 8.03
C LEU A 60 2.80 2.37 9.00
N GLU A 61 3.88 3.08 9.33
CA GLU A 61 4.85 2.66 10.35
C GLU A 61 4.79 3.64 11.51
N VAL A 62 4.62 3.14 12.73
CA VAL A 62 4.59 3.95 13.95
C VAL A 62 5.81 3.63 14.80
N ASP A 63 6.63 4.64 15.11
CA ASP A 63 7.92 4.43 15.78
C ASP A 63 7.75 3.81 17.18
N ALA A 64 6.78 4.29 17.95
CA ALA A 64 6.42 3.74 19.25
C ALA A 64 5.95 2.28 19.22
N LEU A 65 5.50 1.79 18.06
CA LEU A 65 5.08 0.40 17.85
C LEU A 65 6.15 -0.42 17.12
N GLY A 66 7.39 0.06 17.08
CA GLY A 66 8.50 -0.63 16.41
C GLY A 66 8.30 -0.76 14.89
N GLY A 67 7.57 0.18 14.28
CA GLY A 67 7.26 0.18 12.85
C GLY A 67 5.96 -0.55 12.49
N ALA A 68 5.24 -1.15 13.44
CA ALA A 68 3.91 -1.68 13.17
C ALA A 68 2.93 -0.53 12.85
N PRO A 69 1.89 -0.77 12.00
CA PRO A 69 1.54 -2.02 11.32
C PRO A 69 2.39 -2.42 10.11
N GLY A 70 3.08 -1.48 9.45
CA GLY A 70 3.86 -1.74 8.23
C GLY A 70 3.03 -2.37 7.11
N VAL A 71 3.50 -3.48 6.55
CA VAL A 71 2.80 -4.24 5.48
C VAL A 71 1.41 -4.75 5.88
N TYR A 72 1.11 -4.78 7.18
CA TYR A 72 -0.19 -5.25 7.70
C TYR A 72 -1.20 -4.12 7.90
N SER A 73 -0.93 -2.91 7.38
CA SER A 73 -1.75 -1.72 7.63
C SER A 73 -3.25 -1.91 7.35
N ALA A 74 -3.60 -2.53 6.21
CA ALA A 74 -4.99 -2.78 5.85
C ALA A 74 -5.68 -3.82 6.75
N ARG A 75 -4.91 -4.70 7.39
CA ARG A 75 -5.38 -5.85 8.18
C ARG A 75 -4.87 -5.84 9.61
N TYR A 76 -4.60 -4.65 10.15
CA TYR A 76 -3.91 -4.50 11.43
C TYR A 76 -4.69 -5.09 12.61
N ALA A 77 -6.01 -4.88 12.62
CA ALA A 77 -6.93 -5.47 13.56
C ALA A 77 -7.45 -6.86 13.12
N GLY A 78 -6.94 -7.41 12.02
CA GLY A 78 -7.29 -8.73 11.49
C GLY A 78 -7.69 -8.70 10.01
N LYS A 79 -7.89 -9.88 9.41
CA LYS A 79 -8.14 -10.06 7.97
C LYS A 79 -9.38 -9.32 7.45
N ASN A 80 -10.40 -9.14 8.29
CA ASN A 80 -11.66 -8.49 7.94
C ASN A 80 -11.84 -7.15 8.68
N ALA A 81 -10.74 -6.55 9.14
CA ALA A 81 -10.78 -5.29 9.86
C ALA A 81 -11.26 -4.17 8.94
N THR A 82 -12.16 -3.34 9.45
CA THR A 82 -12.45 -2.05 8.83
C THR A 82 -11.31 -1.06 9.10
N PHE A 83 -11.30 0.04 8.36
CA PHE A 83 -10.41 1.18 8.68
C PHE A 83 -10.56 1.62 10.15
N ASP A 84 -11.81 1.65 10.63
CA ASP A 84 -12.15 2.04 11.99
C ASP A 84 -11.57 1.07 13.02
N ASP A 85 -11.64 -0.24 12.76
CA ASP A 85 -11.04 -1.25 13.64
C ASP A 85 -9.52 -1.09 13.72
N ASN A 86 -8.86 -0.83 12.59
CA ASN A 86 -7.42 -0.58 12.53
C ASN A 86 -7.03 0.66 13.34
N CYS A 87 -7.77 1.78 13.18
CA CYS A 87 -7.56 3.00 13.95
C CYS A 87 -7.76 2.78 15.45
N MET A 88 -8.86 2.12 15.85
CA MET A 88 -9.15 1.88 17.27
C MET A 88 -8.08 1.01 17.93
N LYS A 89 -7.62 -0.05 17.25
CA LYS A 89 -6.52 -0.89 17.75
C LYS A 89 -5.25 -0.06 17.95
N MET A 90 -4.89 0.75 16.96
CA MET A 90 -3.70 1.61 17.03
C MET A 90 -3.79 2.62 18.18
N LEU A 91 -4.91 3.31 18.32
CA LEU A 91 -5.10 4.28 19.42
C LEU A 91 -5.00 3.62 20.80
N LYS A 92 -5.52 2.40 20.93
CA LYS A 92 -5.42 1.61 22.16
C LYS A 92 -3.98 1.20 22.48
N GLU A 93 -3.21 0.77 21.50
CA GLU A 93 -1.80 0.38 21.72
C GLU A 93 -0.89 1.58 21.99
N LEU A 94 -1.30 2.77 21.56
CA LEU A 94 -0.61 4.03 21.86
C LEU A 94 -1.08 4.68 23.17
N GLU A 95 -2.04 4.09 23.90
CA GLU A 95 -2.55 4.66 25.14
C GLU A 95 -1.42 4.89 26.16
N GLY A 96 -1.34 6.09 26.73
CA GLY A 96 -0.27 6.50 27.65
C GLY A 96 1.04 6.93 26.98
N ILE A 97 1.21 6.75 25.66
CA ILE A 97 2.39 7.23 24.93
C ILE A 97 2.28 8.74 24.68
N PRO A 98 3.26 9.56 25.09
CA PRO A 98 3.23 11.01 24.87
C PRO A 98 3.19 11.38 23.39
N MET A 99 2.53 12.50 23.05
CA MET A 99 2.42 12.96 21.65
C MET A 99 3.77 13.11 20.92
N GLY A 100 4.84 13.47 21.63
CA GLY A 100 6.18 13.59 21.06
C GLY A 100 6.84 12.28 20.63
N GLU A 101 6.32 11.14 21.10
CA GLU A 101 6.83 9.79 20.79
C GLU A 101 5.94 9.04 19.78
N ARG A 102 4.86 9.68 19.30
CA ARG A 102 3.89 9.08 18.37
C ARG A 102 4.21 9.39 16.90
N THR A 103 5.48 9.58 16.57
CA THR A 103 5.92 9.78 15.19
C THR A 103 5.58 8.56 14.34
N ALA A 104 5.12 8.83 13.13
CA ALA A 104 4.70 7.81 12.20
C ALA A 104 4.96 8.26 10.76
N ARG A 105 4.99 7.31 9.84
CA ARG A 105 5.16 7.58 8.42
C ARG A 105 4.32 6.69 7.55
N PHE A 106 3.69 7.29 6.54
CA PHE A 106 3.18 6.52 5.42
C PHE A 106 4.32 6.29 4.44
N ARG A 107 4.54 5.04 4.06
CA ARG A 107 5.50 4.64 3.04
C ARG A 107 4.75 3.98 1.91
N THR A 108 4.97 4.45 0.69
CA THR A 108 4.36 3.91 -0.53
C THR A 108 5.46 3.48 -1.47
N VAL A 109 5.41 2.21 -1.90
CA VAL A 109 6.24 1.70 -2.99
C VAL A 109 5.38 1.56 -4.23
N ILE A 110 5.88 2.07 -5.35
CA ILE A 110 5.26 1.87 -6.67
C ILE A 110 6.20 0.99 -7.48
N SER A 111 5.68 -0.09 -8.07
CA SER A 111 6.37 -1.00 -8.97
C SER A 111 5.81 -0.88 -10.38
N PHE A 112 6.67 -1.11 -11.37
CA PHE A 112 6.31 -1.18 -12.79
C PHE A 112 7.00 -2.38 -13.43
N VAL A 113 6.25 -3.15 -14.22
CA VAL A 113 6.71 -4.35 -14.90
C VAL A 113 6.31 -4.30 -16.37
N ARG A 114 7.28 -4.49 -17.27
CA ARG A 114 7.05 -4.59 -18.71
C ARG A 114 8.09 -5.52 -19.35
N SER A 115 7.68 -6.69 -19.81
CA SER A 115 8.60 -7.68 -20.39
C SER A 115 9.72 -8.02 -19.38
N GLU A 116 10.99 -7.77 -19.71
CA GLU A 116 12.13 -7.97 -18.79
C GLU A 116 12.41 -6.77 -17.90
N GLU A 117 11.74 -5.63 -18.10
CA GLU A 117 11.95 -4.41 -17.33
C GLU A 117 11.15 -4.43 -16.01
N LYS A 118 11.86 -4.21 -14.90
CA LYS A 118 11.30 -4.05 -13.56
C LYS A 118 11.82 -2.77 -12.93
N LEU A 119 10.93 -1.81 -12.71
CA LEU A 119 11.24 -0.53 -12.07
C LEU A 119 10.47 -0.40 -10.77
N TRP A 120 11.00 0.37 -9.83
CA TRP A 120 10.29 0.73 -8.62
C TRP A 120 10.80 2.06 -8.07
N THR A 121 9.95 2.71 -7.29
CA THR A 121 10.28 3.90 -6.51
C THR A 121 9.55 3.86 -5.17
N GLU A 122 10.03 4.63 -4.21
CA GLU A 122 9.48 4.71 -2.87
C GLU A 122 9.35 6.17 -2.45
N SER A 123 8.29 6.48 -1.73
CA SER A 123 8.09 7.78 -1.09
C SER A 123 7.63 7.61 0.35
N VAL A 124 7.92 8.61 1.17
CA VAL A 124 7.62 8.64 2.60
C VAL A 124 6.98 9.98 2.95
N VAL A 125 5.90 9.93 3.72
CA VAL A 125 5.24 11.09 4.31
C VAL A 125 5.28 10.93 5.83
N GLU A 126 6.06 11.80 6.49
CA GLU A 126 6.18 11.84 7.95
C GLU A 126 4.98 12.54 8.60
N GLY A 127 4.63 12.11 9.81
CA GLY A 127 3.52 12.65 10.59
C GLY A 127 3.53 12.17 12.04
N VAL A 128 2.39 12.38 12.71
CA VAL A 128 2.20 12.00 14.12
C VAL A 128 0.80 11.41 14.28
N ILE A 129 0.66 10.35 15.06
CA ILE A 129 -0.65 9.76 15.38
C ILE A 129 -1.34 10.58 16.47
N LEU A 130 -2.57 11.02 16.19
CA LEU A 130 -3.41 11.78 17.12
C LEU A 130 -3.89 10.93 18.30
N ASP A 131 -4.40 11.58 19.35
CA ASP A 131 -4.96 10.94 20.54
C ASP A 131 -6.42 10.47 20.36
N ARG A 132 -7.06 10.92 19.29
CA ARG A 132 -8.44 10.59 18.93
C ARG A 132 -8.62 10.62 17.42
N LYS A 133 -9.66 9.94 16.95
CA LYS A 133 -10.10 9.96 15.56
C LYS A 133 -10.82 11.25 15.21
#